data_AF-A0A2W6CM22-F1
#
_entry.id   AF-A0A2W6CM22-F1
#
_cell.length_a   1.000
_cell.length_b   1.000
_cell.length_c   1.000
_cell.angle_alpha   90.00
_cell.angle_beta   90.00
_cell.angle_gamma   90.00
#
_symmetry.space_group_name_H-M   'P 1'
#
loop_
_entity.id
_entity.type
_entity.pdbx_description
1 polymer ?
#
loop_
_entity_poly.entity_id
_entity_poly.type
_entity_poly.pdbx_seq_one_letter_code
_entity_poly.pdbx_strand_id
1 'polypeptide(L)'
;MIRGGHVLHNDTSRTLDDHRAERGEFVRQLLDAAGIQPAHGPQDGPYQWERPAPTDPDIPPRPVLLLQAVAERQRWKAEYTAAQLATSGPPPETRSATEEAA
;
A
#
# COMPACT_ATOMS: atom_id res chain seq x y z
N MET A 1 7.98 -29.16 -35.17
CA MET A 1 7.27 -27.93 -34.75
C MET A 1 7.90 -27.48 -33.45
N ILE A 2 8.30 -26.22 -33.30
CA ILE A 2 9.18 -25.77 -32.20
C ILE A 2 8.49 -24.72 -31.33
N ARG A 3 8.49 -25.00 -30.02
CA ARG A 3 8.36 -24.11 -28.85
C ARG A 3 7.52 -22.83 -29.02
N GLY A 4 6.31 -22.84 -28.42
CA GLY A 4 5.75 -21.60 -27.88
C GLY A 4 6.64 -21.11 -26.73
N GLY A 5 7.17 -19.89 -26.85
CA GLY A 5 8.06 -19.32 -25.83
C GLY A 5 7.27 -18.83 -24.62
N HIS A 6 7.59 -19.35 -23.43
CA HIS A 6 7.08 -18.79 -22.18
C HIS A 6 7.72 -17.42 -21.96
N VAL A 7 6.95 -16.34 -22.15
CA VAL A 7 7.46 -14.98 -21.94
C VAL A 7 7.69 -14.78 -20.44
N LEU A 8 8.96 -14.78 -20.04
CA LEU A 8 9.36 -14.30 -18.73
C LEU A 8 9.05 -12.80 -18.69
N HIS A 9 8.20 -12.36 -17.76
CA HIS A 9 8.05 -10.94 -17.48
C HIS A 9 9.38 -10.45 -16.89
N ASN A 10 10.12 -9.71 -17.70
CA ASN A 10 11.43 -9.18 -17.34
C ASN A 10 11.26 -7.74 -16.86
N ASP A 11 11.33 -7.55 -15.55
CA ASP A 11 10.95 -6.30 -14.88
C ASP A 11 11.84 -5.09 -15.22
N THR A 12 12.97 -5.29 -15.89
CA THR A 12 14.01 -4.27 -16.17
C THR A 12 13.61 -3.15 -17.13
N SER A 13 12.35 -3.05 -17.53
CA SER A 13 11.80 -2.00 -18.39
C SER A 13 10.74 -1.11 -17.72
N ARG A 14 10.31 -1.41 -16.49
CA ARG A 14 9.37 -0.57 -15.73
C ARG A 14 10.07 0.64 -15.11
N THR A 15 9.34 1.75 -14.99
CA THR A 15 9.82 2.97 -14.35
C THR A 15 9.59 2.96 -12.83
N LEU A 16 10.19 3.92 -12.13
CA LEU A 16 9.95 4.13 -10.70
C LEU A 16 8.51 4.56 -10.38
N ASP A 17 7.81 5.16 -11.35
CA ASP A 17 6.43 5.59 -11.17
C ASP A 17 5.45 4.43 -11.44
N ASP A 18 5.75 3.53 -12.39
CA ASP A 18 5.01 2.26 -12.58
C ASP A 18 5.07 1.42 -11.29
N HIS A 19 6.28 1.20 -10.76
CA HIS A 19 6.44 0.49 -9.48
C HIS A 19 5.82 1.21 -8.28
N ARG A 20 5.62 2.53 -8.32
CA ARG A 20 4.84 3.26 -7.31
C ARG A 20 3.35 2.97 -7.45
N ALA A 21 2.84 2.96 -8.68
CA ALA A 21 1.44 2.66 -8.98
C ALA A 21 1.09 1.20 -8.62
N GLU A 22 1.92 0.23 -9.00
CA GLU A 22 1.78 -1.20 -8.67
C GLU A 22 1.70 -1.43 -7.15
N ARG A 23 2.57 -0.77 -6.37
CA ARG A 23 2.53 -0.86 -4.90
C ARG A 23 1.28 -0.19 -4.32
N GLY A 24 0.77 0.86 -4.96
CA GLY A 24 -0.48 1.51 -4.60
C GLY A 24 -1.73 0.68 -4.93
N GLU A 25 -1.68 -0.13 -5.99
CA GLU A 25 -2.68 -1.17 -6.30
C GLU A 25 -2.64 -2.29 -5.24
N PHE A 26 -1.47 -2.90 -5.03
CA PHE A 26 -1.30 -4.01 -4.10
C PHE A 26 -1.80 -3.69 -2.69
N VAL A 27 -1.46 -2.51 -2.14
CA VAL A 27 -1.91 -2.11 -0.79
C VAL A 27 -3.43 -1.94 -0.72
N ARG A 28 -4.08 -1.40 -1.77
CA ARG A 28 -5.55 -1.30 -1.80
C ARG A 28 -6.21 -2.68 -1.82
N GLN A 29 -5.72 -3.57 -2.67
CA GLN A 29 -6.25 -4.93 -2.81
C GLN A 29 -6.06 -5.74 -1.51
N LEU A 30 -4.92 -5.57 -0.83
CA LEU A 30 -4.64 -6.21 0.46
C LEU A 30 -5.55 -5.70 1.59
N LEU A 31 -5.80 -4.39 1.66
CA LEU A 31 -6.69 -3.80 2.67
C LEU A 31 -8.16 -4.22 2.44
N ASP A 32 -8.61 -4.21 1.19
CA ASP A 32 -9.98 -4.64 0.83
C ASP A 32 -10.21 -6.14 1.12
N ALA A 33 -9.24 -7.00 0.78
CA ALA A 33 -9.27 -8.43 1.12
C ALA A 33 -9.30 -8.71 2.63
N ALA A 34 -8.86 -7.76 3.46
CA ALA A 34 -8.96 -7.80 4.92
C ALA A 34 -10.20 -7.09 5.50
N GLY A 35 -11.07 -6.53 4.64
CA GLY A 35 -12.24 -5.75 5.03
C GLY A 35 -11.91 -4.36 5.60
N ILE A 36 -10.67 -3.89 5.48
CA ILE A 36 -10.22 -2.61 6.02
C ILE A 36 -10.45 -1.52 4.98
N GLN A 37 -11.57 -0.81 5.11
CA GLN A 37 -11.86 0.34 4.24
C GLN A 37 -11.04 1.58 4.65
N PRO A 38 -10.35 2.26 3.71
CA PRO A 38 -9.65 3.51 3.99
C PRO A 38 -10.59 4.58 4.56
N ALA A 39 -10.12 5.33 5.56
CA ALA A 39 -10.92 6.37 6.22
C ALA A 39 -11.38 7.50 5.27
N HIS A 40 -10.59 7.77 4.23
CA HIS A 40 -10.92 8.66 3.11
C HIS A 40 -10.54 7.97 1.79
N GLY A 41 -11.29 8.23 0.73
CA GLY A 41 -11.07 7.67 -0.60
C GLY A 41 -11.36 8.66 -1.74
N PRO A 42 -11.22 8.24 -3.01
CA PRO A 42 -11.46 9.09 -4.17
C PRO A 42 -12.92 9.57 -4.33
N GLN A 43 -13.86 8.91 -3.63
CA GLN A 43 -15.30 9.15 -3.74
C GLN A 43 -15.78 10.32 -2.87
N ASP A 44 -14.97 10.78 -1.91
CA ASP A 44 -15.36 11.80 -0.92
C ASP A 44 -15.45 13.22 -1.52
N GLY A 45 -15.09 13.37 -2.79
CA GLY A 45 -15.35 14.55 -3.61
C GLY A 45 -14.09 15.27 -4.12
N PRO A 46 -14.28 16.37 -4.88
CA PRO A 46 -13.18 17.19 -5.39
C PRO A 46 -12.55 18.03 -4.27
N TYR A 47 -11.47 17.51 -3.68
CA TYR A 47 -10.67 18.22 -2.69
C TYR A 47 -10.09 19.54 -3.25
N GLN A 48 -10.37 20.66 -2.59
CA GLN A 48 -9.69 21.93 -2.82
C GLN A 48 -8.60 22.11 -1.75
N TRP A 49 -7.38 22.43 -2.17
CA TRP A 49 -6.22 22.55 -1.30
C TRP A 49 -5.76 24.01 -1.20
N GLU A 50 -6.11 24.68 -0.11
CA GLU A 50 -5.64 26.03 0.21
C GLU A 50 -4.51 25.98 1.25
N ARG A 51 -3.66 27.03 1.29
CA ARG A 51 -2.70 27.22 2.39
C ARG A 51 -3.42 27.97 3.53
N PRO A 52 -3.51 27.40 4.75
CA PRO A 52 -4.17 28.08 5.85
C PRO A 52 -3.49 29.40 6.24
N ALA A 53 -4.28 30.31 6.80
CA ALA A 53 -3.77 31.60 7.27
C ALA A 53 -2.89 31.45 8.53
N PRO A 54 -1.91 32.34 8.77
CA PRO A 54 -1.05 32.26 9.97
C PRO A 54 -1.77 32.38 11.32
N THR A 55 -3.03 32.86 11.30
CA THR A 55 -3.90 33.06 12.46
C THR A 55 -5.26 32.37 12.26
N ASP A 56 -5.30 31.31 11.46
CA ASP A 56 -6.49 30.51 11.20
C ASP A 56 -6.93 29.76 12.48
N PRO A 57 -8.14 30.02 13.03
CA PRO A 57 -8.57 29.42 14.29
C PRO A 57 -8.96 27.95 14.16
N ASP A 58 -9.28 27.47 12.95
CA ASP A 58 -9.71 26.09 12.70
C ASP A 58 -8.52 25.13 12.54
N ILE A 59 -7.28 25.66 12.52
CA ILE A 59 -6.05 24.89 12.40
C ILE A 59 -5.43 24.61 13.79
N PRO A 60 -5.30 23.33 14.20
CA PRO A 60 -4.62 22.99 15.44
C PRO A 60 -3.17 23.50 15.51
N PRO A 61 -2.66 23.90 16.69
CA PRO A 61 -1.27 24.28 16.87
C PRO A 61 -0.30 23.21 16.35
N ARG A 62 0.82 23.61 15.73
CA ARG A 62 1.78 22.71 15.05
C ARG A 62 2.17 21.44 15.85
N PRO A 63 2.36 21.45 17.20
CA PRO A 63 2.59 20.22 17.95
C PRO A 63 1.45 19.20 17.87
N VAL A 64 0.19 19.66 17.82
CA VAL A 64 -1.00 18.81 17.67
C VAL A 64 -1.02 18.16 16.29
N LEU A 65 -0.79 18.94 15.23
CA LEU A 65 -0.68 18.44 13.85
C LEU A 65 0.40 17.36 13.71
N LEU A 66 1.55 17.55 14.37
CA LEU A 66 2.63 16.55 14.38
C LEU A 66 2.22 15.27 15.12
N LEU A 67 1.53 15.37 16.25
CA LEU A 67 1.02 14.21 16.99
C LEU A 67 -0.09 13.47 16.19
N GLN A 68 -0.97 14.19 15.50
CA GLN A 68 -1.98 13.61 14.60
C GLN A 68 -1.33 12.83 13.45
N ALA A 69 -0.33 13.41 12.77
CA ALA A 69 0.40 12.73 11.69
C ALA A 69 1.18 11.48 12.16
N VAL A 70 1.69 11.49 13.41
CA VAL A 70 2.32 10.31 14.02
C VAL A 70 1.27 9.24 14.35
N ALA A 71 0.13 9.61 14.95
CA ALA A 71 -0.96 8.70 15.27
C ALA A 71 -1.54 8.03 14.01
N GLU A 72 -1.73 8.81 12.94
CA GLU A 72 -2.17 8.30 11.64
C GLU A 72 -1.17 7.32 11.03
N ARG A 73 0.12 7.64 11.01
CA ARG A 73 1.14 6.71 10.49
C ARG A 73 1.23 5.41 11.30
N GLN A 74 0.99 5.48 12.61
CA GLN A 74 0.90 4.30 13.48
C GLN A 74 -0.35 3.47 13.18
N ARG A 75 -1.50 4.13 12.93
CA ARG A 75 -2.76 3.49 12.48
C ARG A 75 -2.55 2.74 11.16
N TRP A 76 -2.03 3.39 10.12
CA TRP A 76 -1.77 2.75 8.82
C TRP A 76 -0.82 1.54 8.93
N LYS A 77 0.19 1.62 9.80
CA LYS A 77 1.10 0.49 10.05
C LYS A 77 0.38 -0.69 10.71
N ALA A 78 -0.52 -0.42 11.66
CA ALA A 78 -1.34 -1.45 12.30
C ALA A 78 -2.34 -2.07 11.32
N GLU A 79 -3.03 -1.25 10.52
CA GLU A 79 -3.97 -1.67 9.45
C GLU A 79 -3.27 -2.59 8.42
N TYR A 80 -2.12 -2.16 7.89
CA TYR A 80 -1.33 -2.97 6.95
C TYR A 80 -0.85 -4.29 7.58
N THR A 81 -0.46 -4.26 8.86
CA THR A 81 0.00 -5.46 9.58
C THR A 81 -1.15 -6.43 9.83
N ALA A 82 -2.33 -5.94 10.22
CA ALA A 82 -3.55 -6.72 10.37
C ALA A 82 -4.00 -7.33 9.03
N ALA A 83 -3.93 -6.57 7.94
CA ALA A 83 -4.26 -7.07 6.61
C ALA A 83 -3.31 -8.18 6.15
N GLN A 84 -1.98 -8.01 6.31
CA GLN A 84 -1.03 -9.09 6.05
C GLN A 84 -1.33 -10.34 6.89
N LEU A 85 -1.68 -10.20 8.17
CA LEU A 85 -2.02 -11.34 9.04
C LEU A 85 -3.34 -12.02 8.64
N ALA A 86 -4.34 -11.27 8.18
CA ALA A 86 -5.63 -11.81 7.72
C ALA A 86 -5.53 -12.51 6.36
N THR A 87 -4.71 -11.99 5.44
CA THR A 87 -4.54 -12.54 4.08
C THR A 87 -3.42 -13.60 3.99
N SER A 88 -2.54 -13.69 5.00
CA SER A 88 -1.57 -14.79 5.10
C SER A 88 -2.27 -16.09 5.48
N GLY A 89 -2.63 -16.88 4.46
CA GLY A 89 -3.08 -18.26 4.66
C GLY A 89 -2.01 -19.13 5.35
N PRO A 90 -2.34 -20.41 5.68
CA PRO A 90 -1.37 -21.33 6.25
C PRO A 90 -0.11 -21.42 5.37
N PRO A 91 1.10 -21.56 5.96
CA PRO A 91 2.34 -21.62 5.19
C PRO A 91 2.25 -22.71 4.11
N PRO A 92 2.66 -22.42 2.86
CA PRO A 92 2.66 -23.44 1.82
C PRO A 92 3.65 -24.55 2.21
N GLU A 93 3.14 -25.78 2.33
CA GLU A 93 3.97 -26.95 2.59
C GLU A 93 5.04 -27.08 1.49
N THR A 94 6.31 -26.93 1.88
CA THR A 94 7.50 -26.95 1.00
C THR A 94 7.46 -26.02 -0.22
N ARG A 95 7.99 -24.81 -0.04
CA ARG A 95 8.62 -24.02 -1.12
C ARG A 95 9.98 -23.47 -0.71
N SER A 96 10.89 -24.38 -0.35
CA SER A 96 12.32 -24.06 -0.21
C SER A 96 12.90 -23.73 -1.58
N ALA A 97 13.61 -22.61 -1.72
CA ALA A 97 14.24 -22.18 -2.98
C ALA A 97 15.55 -22.95 -3.29
N THR A 98 15.51 -24.28 -3.13
CA THR A 98 16.63 -25.20 -3.30
C THR A 98 16.10 -26.54 -3.84
N GLU A 99 15.50 -26.54 -5.03
CA GLU A 99 15.45 -27.76 -5.84
C GLU A 99 16.83 -28.01 -6.44
N GLU A 100 17.31 -29.24 -6.28
CA GLU A 100 18.68 -29.66 -6.53
C GLU A 100 18.96 -29.76 -8.04
N ALA A 101 19.86 -28.92 -8.54
CA ALA A 101 20.32 -28.99 -9.94
C ALA A 101 21.39 -30.07 -10.10
N ALA A 102 20.95 -31.27 -10.49
CA ALA A 102 21.80 -32.42 -10.84
C ALA A 102 22.23 -32.41 -12.31
#